data_AF-A0A8K0A107-F1
#
_entry.id   AF-A0A8K0A107-F1
#
_cell.length_a   1.000
_cell.length_b   1.000
_cell.length_c   1.000
_cell.angle_alpha   90.00
_cell.angle_beta   90.00
_cell.angle_gamma   90.00
#
_symmetry.space_group_name_H-M   'P 1'
#
loop_
_entity.id
_entity.type
_entity.pdbx_description
1 polymer ?
#
loop_
_entity_poly.entity_id
_entity_poly.type
_entity_poly.pdbx_seq_one_letter_code
_entity_poly.pdbx_strand_id
1 'polypeptide(L)'
;MADSVFSKYDKNGDGTISCVELYDALKELLGMEPWWTLFQRVRSKADANRDGKLTKEEFCNVAAIFEEIKALKAVFGEMDQDRSGTMSFEEMREKAVTFYTTHADKYDGKRAMHVMNHYAGDKKKGMMEEEFLDIMFKDSC
;
A
#
# COMPACT_ATOMS: atom_id res chain seq x y z
N MET A 1 -14.39 -15.32 5.71
CA MET A 1 -14.03 -13.93 6.10
C MET A 1 -13.98 -12.97 4.91
N ALA A 2 -13.79 -13.43 3.67
CA ALA A 2 -13.82 -12.57 2.49
C ALA A 2 -15.21 -11.94 2.20
N ASP A 3 -16.31 -12.67 2.40
CA ASP A 3 -17.68 -12.16 2.12
C ASP A 3 -18.02 -10.85 2.83
N SER A 4 -17.70 -10.71 4.12
CA SER A 4 -18.06 -9.51 4.89
C SER A 4 -17.28 -8.26 4.47
N VAL A 5 -16.05 -8.45 3.99
CA VAL A 5 -15.22 -7.35 3.48
C VAL A 5 -15.62 -7.03 2.04
N PHE A 6 -15.89 -8.05 1.22
CA PHE A 6 -16.38 -7.90 -0.15
C PHE A 6 -17.68 -7.08 -0.20
N SER A 7 -18.68 -7.46 0.60
CA SER A 7 -19.96 -6.74 0.67
C SER A 7 -19.86 -5.33 1.23
N LYS A 8 -18.74 -4.96 1.88
CA LYS A 8 -18.51 -3.58 2.31
C LYS A 8 -18.13 -2.68 1.14
N TYR A 9 -17.44 -3.23 0.15
CA TYR A 9 -16.91 -2.50 -1.01
C TYR A 9 -17.79 -2.62 -2.26
N ASP A 10 -18.50 -3.74 -2.41
CA ASP A 10 -19.59 -3.93 -3.38
C ASP A 10 -20.81 -3.09 -2.97
N LYS A 11 -20.82 -1.81 -3.39
CA LYS A 11 -21.87 -0.83 -3.01
C LYS A 11 -23.12 -1.02 -3.84
N ASN A 12 -22.96 -1.43 -5.10
CA ASN A 12 -24.08 -1.67 -6.00
C ASN A 12 -24.72 -3.07 -5.80
N GLY A 13 -24.06 -3.98 -5.07
CA GLY A 13 -24.54 -5.32 -4.77
C GLY A 13 -24.59 -6.22 -6.00
N ASP A 14 -23.82 -5.92 -7.05
CA ASP A 14 -23.83 -6.68 -8.30
C ASP A 14 -22.98 -7.97 -8.22
N GLY A 15 -22.33 -8.21 -7.07
CA GLY A 15 -21.49 -9.36 -6.84
C GLY A 15 -20.09 -9.23 -7.44
N THR A 16 -19.74 -8.04 -7.95
CA THR A 16 -18.42 -7.66 -8.45
C THR A 16 -18.03 -6.28 -7.93
N ILE A 17 -16.74 -6.04 -7.74
CA ILE A 17 -16.24 -4.70 -7.41
C ILE A 17 -15.79 -4.04 -8.69
N SER A 18 -16.47 -2.98 -9.08
CA SER A 18 -16.08 -2.18 -10.24
C SER A 18 -14.81 -1.37 -9.97
N CYS A 19 -14.16 -0.89 -11.03
CA CYS A 19 -13.00 0.00 -10.89
C CYS A 19 -13.27 1.24 -10.03
N VAL A 20 -14.49 1.77 -10.07
CA VAL A 20 -14.89 2.94 -9.29
C VAL A 20 -14.99 2.56 -7.82
N GLU A 21 -15.62 1.44 -7.50
CA GLU A 21 -15.73 0.94 -6.13
C GLU A 21 -14.36 0.57 -5.54
N LEU A 22 -13.47 -0.01 -6.33
CA LEU A 22 -12.08 -0.26 -5.91
C LEU A 22 -11.34 1.05 -5.62
N TYR A 23 -11.56 2.08 -6.44
CA TYR A 23 -10.94 3.39 -6.26
C TYR A 23 -11.44 4.07 -4.98
N ASP A 24 -12.76 4.07 -4.76
CA ASP A 24 -13.36 4.59 -3.52
C ASP A 24 -12.90 3.79 -2.30
N ALA A 25 -12.80 2.47 -2.42
CA ALA A 25 -12.29 1.59 -1.37
C ALA A 25 -10.84 1.94 -0.97
N LEU A 26 -9.96 2.14 -1.95
CA LEU A 26 -8.58 2.58 -1.73
C LEU A 26 -8.53 3.99 -1.14
N LYS A 27 -9.38 4.90 -1.63
CA LYS A 27 -9.48 6.27 -1.11
C LYS A 27 -9.93 6.31 0.35
N GLU A 28 -10.92 5.50 0.73
CA GLU A 28 -11.36 5.38 2.12
C GLU A 28 -10.27 4.76 3.03
N LEU A 29 -9.48 3.81 2.50
CA LEU A 29 -8.41 3.15 3.24
C LEU A 29 -7.18 4.07 3.44
N LEU A 30 -6.77 4.77 2.38
CA LEU A 30 -5.70 5.76 2.40
C LEU A 30 -6.14 7.06 3.07
N GLY A 31 -7.43 7.37 3.14
CA GLY A 31 -7.92 8.67 3.62
C GLY A 31 -7.46 9.85 2.75
N MET A 32 -6.88 9.56 1.59
CA MET A 32 -6.42 10.49 0.57
C MET A 32 -6.68 9.89 -0.80
N GLU A 33 -6.53 10.68 -1.86
CA GLU A 33 -6.72 10.17 -3.21
C GLU A 33 -5.60 9.20 -3.58
N PRO A 34 -5.92 7.93 -3.91
CA PRO A 34 -4.92 6.99 -4.37
C PRO A 34 -4.34 7.50 -5.68
N TRP A 35 -3.03 7.62 -5.76
CA TRP A 35 -2.37 8.01 -6.98
C TRP A 35 -2.50 6.91 -8.04
N TRP A 36 -2.48 7.32 -9.30
CA TRP A 36 -2.78 6.45 -10.44
C TRP A 36 -1.92 5.18 -10.48
N THR A 37 -0.64 5.24 -10.10
CA THR A 37 0.25 4.09 -10.18
C THR A 37 -0.04 3.03 -9.12
N LEU A 38 -0.36 3.41 -7.88
CA LEU A 38 -0.81 2.46 -6.86
C LEU A 38 -2.14 1.84 -7.26
N PHE A 39 -3.10 2.66 -7.69
CA PHE A 39 -4.39 2.15 -8.17
C PHE A 39 -4.21 1.15 -9.31
N GLN A 40 -3.41 1.49 -10.33
CA GLN A 40 -3.08 0.59 -11.44
C GLN A 40 -2.41 -0.70 -10.97
N ARG A 41 -1.50 -0.65 -9.99
CA ARG A 41 -0.85 -1.85 -9.45
C ARG A 41 -1.79 -2.74 -8.68
N VAL A 42 -2.52 -2.16 -7.74
CA VAL A 42 -3.53 -2.88 -6.95
C VAL A 42 -4.52 -3.50 -7.91
N ARG A 43 -5.05 -2.72 -8.86
CA ARG A 43 -5.92 -3.21 -9.91
C ARG A 43 -5.25 -4.31 -10.74
N SER A 44 -4.02 -4.16 -11.21
CA SER A 44 -3.38 -5.19 -12.05
C SER A 44 -3.08 -6.49 -11.29
N LYS A 45 -2.90 -6.43 -9.97
CA LYS A 45 -2.76 -7.61 -9.09
C LYS A 45 -4.12 -8.23 -8.78
N ALA A 46 -5.15 -7.40 -8.71
CA ALA A 46 -6.53 -7.73 -8.41
C ALA A 46 -7.25 -8.40 -9.59
N ASP A 47 -7.26 -7.68 -10.72
CA ASP A 47 -7.93 -7.91 -11.98
C ASP A 47 -7.04 -8.81 -12.86
N ALA A 48 -6.88 -10.07 -12.42
CA ALA A 48 -6.03 -11.04 -13.10
C ALA A 48 -6.56 -11.37 -14.50
N ASN A 49 -7.89 -11.38 -14.66
CA ASN A 49 -8.56 -11.61 -15.93
C ASN A 49 -8.63 -10.35 -16.83
N ARG A 50 -8.33 -9.16 -16.28
CA ARG A 50 -8.35 -7.85 -16.95
C ARG A 50 -9.73 -7.47 -17.52
N ASP A 51 -10.80 -7.94 -16.89
CA ASP A 51 -12.17 -7.61 -17.28
C ASP A 51 -12.63 -6.24 -16.70
N GLY A 52 -11.83 -5.65 -15.80
CA GLY A 52 -12.12 -4.37 -15.16
C GLY A 52 -13.13 -4.45 -14.02
N LYS A 53 -13.42 -5.67 -13.56
CA LYS A 53 -14.24 -6.00 -12.42
C LYS A 53 -13.47 -6.95 -11.51
N LEU A 54 -13.88 -6.97 -10.26
CA LEU A 54 -13.27 -7.79 -9.23
C LEU A 54 -14.31 -8.76 -8.71
N THR A 55 -14.19 -10.02 -9.13
CA THR A 55 -15.04 -11.08 -8.59
C THR A 55 -14.68 -11.38 -7.13
N LYS A 56 -15.53 -12.11 -6.41
CA LYS A 56 -15.25 -12.52 -5.02
C LYS A 56 -13.92 -13.29 -4.87
N GLU A 57 -13.57 -14.12 -5.85
CA GLU A 57 -12.31 -14.87 -5.85
C GLU A 57 -11.12 -13.93 -6.01
N GLU A 58 -11.19 -13.00 -6.96
CA GLU A 58 -10.13 -12.01 -7.21
C GLU A 58 -9.98 -11.05 -6.01
N PHE A 59 -11.10 -10.69 -5.38
CA PHE A 59 -11.09 -9.85 -4.20
C PHE A 59 -10.34 -10.47 -3.01
N CYS A 60 -10.29 -11.80 -2.89
CA CYS A 60 -9.50 -12.45 -1.84
C CYS A 60 -8.01 -12.11 -1.97
N ASN A 61 -7.49 -12.01 -3.19
CA ASN A 61 -6.11 -11.59 -3.44
C ASN A 61 -5.90 -10.11 -3.10
N VAL A 62 -6.91 -9.29 -3.38
CA VAL A 62 -6.89 -7.85 -3.07
C VAL A 62 -6.98 -7.55 -1.58
N ALA A 63 -7.80 -8.31 -0.85
CA ALA A 63 -7.97 -8.11 0.58
C ALA A 63 -6.63 -8.24 1.34
N ALA A 64 -5.75 -9.14 0.89
CA ALA A 64 -4.39 -9.23 1.43
C ALA A 64 -3.56 -7.97 1.16
N ILE A 65 -3.61 -7.45 -0.07
CA ILE A 65 -2.92 -6.21 -0.46
C ILE A 65 -3.48 -5.01 0.31
N PHE A 66 -4.79 -4.95 0.53
CA PHE A 66 -5.45 -3.89 1.29
C PHE A 66 -4.99 -3.88 2.75
N GLU A 67 -4.90 -5.05 3.38
CA GLU A 67 -4.37 -5.17 4.73
C GLU A 67 -2.87 -4.82 4.79
N GLU A 68 -2.08 -5.14 3.75
CA GLU A 68 -0.69 -4.69 3.64
C GLU A 68 -0.58 -3.17 3.51
N ILE A 69 -1.35 -2.54 2.60
CA ILE A 69 -1.38 -1.07 2.45
C ILE A 69 -1.78 -0.41 3.76
N LYS A 70 -2.80 -0.95 4.44
CA LYS A 70 -3.28 -0.42 5.72
C LYS A 70 -2.22 -0.54 6.82
N ALA A 71 -1.52 -1.68 6.89
CA ALA A 71 -0.43 -1.87 7.83
C ALA A 71 0.74 -0.92 7.53
N LEU A 72 1.15 -0.81 6.26
CA LEU A 72 2.20 0.10 5.81
C LEU A 72 1.85 1.57 6.07
N LYS A 73 0.58 1.95 5.90
CA LYS A 73 0.09 3.29 6.21
C LYS A 73 0.05 3.57 7.71
N ALA A 74 -0.40 2.61 8.52
CA ALA A 74 -0.38 2.76 9.98
C ALA A 74 1.06 3.00 10.47
N VAL A 75 1.99 2.23 9.91
CA VAL A 75 3.42 2.41 10.13
C VAL A 75 3.88 3.78 9.64
N PHE A 76 3.50 4.18 8.42
CA PHE A 76 3.84 5.49 7.88
C PHE A 76 3.38 6.62 8.81
N GLY A 77 2.15 6.55 9.33
CA GLY A 77 1.62 7.52 10.29
C GLY A 77 2.24 7.46 11.68
N GLU A 78 2.78 6.32 12.12
CA GLU A 78 3.57 6.23 13.35
C GLU A 78 4.99 6.81 13.17
N MET A 79 5.51 6.77 11.94
CA MET A 79 6.82 7.31 11.58
C MET A 79 6.78 8.82 11.29
N ASP A 80 5.74 9.29 10.60
CA ASP A 80 5.45 10.68 10.25
C ASP A 80 4.94 11.43 11.50
N GLN A 81 5.85 11.69 12.44
CA GLN A 81 5.51 12.33 13.72
C GLN A 81 5.07 13.78 13.55
N ASP A 82 5.59 14.47 12.53
CA ASP A 82 5.24 15.86 12.23
C ASP A 82 3.99 15.98 11.33
N ARG A 83 3.43 14.85 10.85
CA ARG A 83 2.29 14.79 9.92
C ARG A 83 2.52 15.67 8.71
N SER A 84 3.76 15.79 8.27
CA SER A 84 4.11 16.55 7.09
C SER A 84 3.63 15.84 5.81
N GLY A 85 3.29 14.55 5.90
CA GLY A 85 3.01 13.70 4.74
C GLY A 85 4.28 13.28 4.01
N THR A 86 5.45 13.58 4.57
CA THR A 86 6.77 13.24 4.01
C THR A 86 7.71 12.82 5.12
N MET A 87 8.25 11.60 5.07
CA MET A 87 9.29 11.21 6.01
C MET A 87 10.63 11.79 5.59
N SER A 88 11.20 12.64 6.43
CA SER A 88 12.57 13.09 6.27
C SER A 88 13.55 11.91 6.41
N PHE A 89 14.74 12.04 5.83
CA PHE A 89 15.77 11.00 5.93
C PHE A 89 16.10 10.61 7.39
N GLU A 90 16.04 11.56 8.33
CA GLU A 90 16.26 11.29 9.76
C GLU A 90 15.12 10.47 10.39
N GLU A 91 13.86 10.81 10.11
CA GLU A 91 12.68 10.09 10.60
C GLU A 91 12.65 8.66 10.05
N MET A 92 12.92 8.51 8.75
CA MET A 92 13.07 7.22 8.12
C MET A 92 14.24 6.45 8.75
N ARG A 93 15.41 7.05 8.97
CA ARG A 93 16.55 6.31 9.54
C ARG A 93 16.27 5.82 10.97
N GLU A 94 15.70 6.66 11.84
CA GLU A 94 15.39 6.27 13.21
C GLU A 94 14.29 5.21 13.28
N LYS A 95 13.18 5.46 12.59
CA LYS A 95 11.99 4.63 12.74
C LYS A 95 11.99 3.43 11.82
N ALA A 96 12.57 3.52 10.61
CA ALA A 96 12.63 2.39 9.72
C ALA A 96 13.48 1.26 10.30
N VAL A 97 14.59 1.54 11.00
CA VAL A 97 15.35 0.49 11.72
C VAL A 97 14.46 -0.26 12.72
N THR A 98 13.66 0.47 13.51
CA THR A 98 12.74 -0.11 14.50
C THR A 98 11.61 -0.90 13.81
N PHE A 99 11.08 -0.38 12.72
CA PHE A 99 10.07 -1.06 11.93
C PHE A 99 10.60 -2.34 11.28
N TYR A 100 11.81 -2.30 10.72
CA TYR A 100 12.49 -3.43 10.12
C TYR A 100 12.85 -4.50 11.14
N THR A 101 13.25 -4.16 12.37
CA THR A 101 13.53 -5.16 13.41
C THR A 101 12.25 -5.78 13.98
N THR A 102 11.15 -5.02 14.04
CA THR A 102 9.88 -5.50 14.61
C THR A 102 9.04 -6.31 13.61
N HIS A 103 9.17 -6.02 12.31
CA HIS A 103 8.48 -6.74 11.23
C HIS A 103 9.42 -7.51 10.30
N ALA A 104 10.66 -7.79 10.75
CA ALA A 104 11.71 -8.49 10.00
C ALA A 104 11.21 -9.83 9.42
N ASP A 105 10.38 -10.54 10.19
CA ASP A 105 9.83 -11.83 9.80
C ASP A 105 8.80 -11.74 8.65
N LYS A 106 8.21 -10.56 8.43
CA LYS A 106 7.13 -10.34 7.46
C LYS A 106 7.60 -9.65 6.19
N TYR A 107 8.62 -8.79 6.30
CA TYR A 107 9.22 -8.08 5.19
C TYR A 107 10.73 -8.36 5.16
N ASP A 108 11.14 -9.29 4.30
CA ASP A 108 12.53 -9.69 4.09
C ASP A 108 13.42 -8.43 3.96
N GLY A 109 14.53 -8.39 4.71
CA GLY A 109 15.40 -7.20 4.83
C GLY A 109 15.92 -6.63 3.50
N LYS A 110 15.77 -7.36 2.39
CA LYS A 110 16.01 -6.87 1.02
C LYS A 110 15.15 -5.66 0.64
N ARG A 111 13.87 -5.62 1.03
CA ARG A 111 12.99 -4.47 0.69
C ARG A 111 13.47 -3.19 1.39
N ALA A 112 13.87 -3.30 2.66
CA ALA A 112 14.49 -2.21 3.41
C ALA A 112 15.77 -1.69 2.73
N MET A 113 16.57 -2.61 2.18
CA MET A 113 17.78 -2.25 1.45
C MET A 113 17.46 -1.52 0.14
N HIS A 114 16.39 -1.88 -0.58
CA HIS A 114 15.94 -1.12 -1.75
C HIS A 114 15.48 0.29 -1.38
N VAL A 115 14.72 0.45 -0.29
CA VAL A 115 14.30 1.75 0.24
C VAL A 115 15.52 2.61 0.60
N MET A 116 16.47 2.07 1.37
CA MET A 116 17.68 2.78 1.75
C MET A 116 18.61 3.05 0.57
N ASN A 117 18.78 2.11 -0.36
CA ASN A 117 19.65 2.26 -1.53
C ASN A 117 19.08 3.29 -2.53
N HIS A 118 17.76 3.37 -2.68
CA HIS A 118 17.11 4.39 -3.50
C HIS A 118 17.39 5.82 -2.97
N TYR A 119 17.54 5.98 -1.65
CA TYR A 119 17.76 7.28 -1.00
C TYR A 119 19.19 7.52 -0.51
N ALA A 120 20.09 6.54 -0.60
CA ALA A 120 21.49 6.68 -0.17
C ALA A 120 22.22 7.84 -0.88
N GLY A 121 21.73 8.27 -2.05
CA GLY A 121 22.27 9.38 -2.82
C GLY A 121 21.80 10.77 -2.41
N ASP A 122 20.62 10.93 -1.80
CA ASP A 122 20.04 12.25 -1.49
C ASP A 122 19.45 12.31 -0.07
N LYS A 123 20.28 12.77 0.86
CA LYS A 123 19.94 12.90 2.29
C LYS A 123 19.01 14.09 2.60
N LYS A 124 18.73 14.95 1.61
CA LYS A 124 17.83 16.11 1.76
C LYS A 124 16.43 15.83 1.23
N LYS A 125 16.26 14.75 0.45
CA LYS A 125 14.98 14.37 -0.11
C LYS A 125 14.14 13.67 0.95
N GLY A 126 12.98 14.23 1.28
CA GLY A 126 11.95 13.54 2.04
C GLY A 126 11.30 12.45 1.20
N MET A 127 10.94 11.34 1.84
CA MET A 127 10.20 10.25 1.24
C MET A 127 8.71 10.52 1.37
N MET A 128 8.04 10.68 0.24
CA MET A 128 6.58 10.76 0.22
C MET A 128 5.97 9.37 0.43
N GLU A 129 4.75 9.33 0.97
CA GLU A 129 3.97 8.08 1.10
C GLU A 129 3.89 7.33 -0.24
N GLU A 130 3.78 8.07 -1.35
CA GLU A 130 3.77 7.51 -2.70
C GLU A 130 5.05 6.77 -3.06
N GLU A 131 6.22 7.36 -2.75
CA GLU A 131 7.53 6.76 -3.04
C GLU A 131 7.78 5.55 -2.13
N PHE A 132 7.40 5.65 -0.86
CA PHE A 132 7.51 4.55 0.10
C PHE A 132 6.71 3.32 -0.35
N LEU A 133 5.42 3.52 -0.68
CA LEU A 133 4.57 2.44 -1.14
C LEU A 133 5.03 1.94 -2.53
N ASP A 134 5.47 2.81 -3.45
CA ASP A 134 5.98 2.34 -4.75
C ASP A 134 7.18 1.41 -4.60
N ILE A 135 8.12 1.71 -3.69
CA ILE A 135 9.29 0.87 -3.43
C ILE A 135 8.89 -0.44 -2.74
N MET A 136 8.02 -0.39 -1.73
CA MET A 136 7.56 -1.60 -1.02
C MET A 136 6.80 -2.56 -1.94
N PHE A 137 6.08 -2.04 -2.92
CA PHE A 137 5.33 -2.81 -3.90
C PHE A 137 6.08 -3.08 -5.22
N LYS A 138 7.33 -2.60 -5.40
CA LYS A 138 8.08 -2.72 -6.67
C LYS A 138 8.62 -4.11 -6.95
N ASP A 139 8.93 -4.88 -5.91
CA ASP A 139 9.64 -6.17 -5.98
C ASP A 139 8.72 -7.40 -5.89
N SER A 140 7.56 -7.37 -6.56
CA SER A 140 6.69 -8.55 -6.66
C SER A 140 6.43 -9.01 -8.09
N CYS A 141 7.41 -8.78 -8.98
CA CYS A 141 7.52 -9.37 -10.32
C CYS A 141 8.69 -10.36 -10.36
#